data_AF-A0A0B5D261-F1
#
_entry.id   AF-A0A0B5D261-F1
#
_cell.length_a   1.000
_cell.length_b   1.000
_cell.length_c   1.000
_cell.angle_alpha   90.00
_cell.angle_beta   90.00
_cell.angle_gamma   90.00
#
_symmetry.space_group_name_H-M   'P 1'
#
loop_
_entity.id
_entity.type
_entity.pdbx_description
1 polymer ?
#
loop_
_entity_poly.entity_id
_entity_poly.type
_entity_poly.pdbx_seq_one_letter_code
_entity_poly.pdbx_strand_id
1 'polypeptide(L)'
;MSTLHPALSIPGNFTGTTIRHEKQSGLPVTVTRHHPAGDVGYGGAHVTVVHGDDDTLYGYTRQTVGFTADAMPTPRDAEQVAREFLRDLDPDLAAGLAVQWIDRHDETITTATGERETVSGMKVKTRHSSGLYTWVIVGTGNRIITYERDIEWNSSHSRRNTAMWLHDAWVTARDAGGPELGGLHAPLDA
;
A
#
# COMPACT_ATOMS: atom_id res chain seq x y z
N MET A 1 -19.05 -8.22 4.21
CA MET A 1 -18.15 -7.44 3.32
C MET A 1 -17.79 -6.18 4.08
N SER A 2 -16.57 -6.08 4.59
CA SER A 2 -16.10 -4.86 5.25
C SER A 2 -16.10 -3.73 4.22
N THR A 3 -16.79 -2.63 4.55
CA THR A 3 -16.89 -1.45 3.68
C THR A 3 -15.58 -0.69 3.71
N LEU A 4 -15.07 -0.35 2.52
CA LEU A 4 -13.84 0.44 2.40
C LEU A 4 -14.04 1.83 3.04
N HIS A 5 -13.02 2.31 3.75
CA HIS A 5 -13.03 3.64 4.38
C HIS A 5 -13.38 4.75 3.36
N PRO A 6 -14.20 5.77 3.70
CA PRO A 6 -14.67 6.79 2.74
C PRO A 6 -13.58 7.57 2.01
N ALA A 7 -12.42 7.74 2.64
CA ALA A 7 -11.26 8.39 2.03
C ALA A 7 -10.54 7.53 0.96
N LEU A 8 -10.87 6.25 0.87
CA LEU A 8 -10.30 5.30 -0.07
C LEU A 8 -11.32 5.00 -1.17
N SER A 9 -10.84 4.79 -2.40
CA SER A 9 -11.72 4.67 -3.56
C SER A 9 -11.25 3.60 -4.54
N ILE A 10 -12.22 2.97 -5.20
CA ILE A 10 -11.97 2.11 -6.36
C ILE A 10 -12.52 2.86 -7.57
N PRO A 11 -11.72 3.13 -8.61
CA PRO A 11 -12.22 3.76 -9.83
C PRO A 11 -13.36 2.95 -10.45
N GLY A 12 -14.45 3.60 -10.87
CA GLY A 12 -15.63 2.91 -11.39
C GLY A 12 -15.39 2.10 -12.68
N ASN A 13 -14.29 2.37 -13.39
CA ASN A 13 -13.85 1.60 -14.56
C ASN A 13 -13.03 0.35 -14.19
N PHE A 14 -12.75 0.09 -12.91
CA PHE A 14 -12.06 -1.11 -12.44
C PHE A 14 -13.10 -2.18 -12.14
N THR A 15 -13.51 -2.89 -13.19
CA THR A 15 -14.61 -3.85 -13.16
C THR A 15 -14.15 -5.29 -12.91
N GLY A 16 -12.85 -5.57 -13.05
CA GLY A 16 -12.26 -6.86 -12.72
C GLY A 16 -11.93 -6.96 -11.23
N THR A 17 -12.03 -8.16 -10.66
CA THR A 17 -11.65 -8.42 -9.26
C THR A 17 -11.02 -9.80 -9.13
N THR A 18 -9.86 -9.86 -8.46
CA THR A 18 -9.17 -11.09 -8.08
C THR A 18 -9.06 -11.13 -6.56
N ILE A 19 -9.31 -12.30 -5.96
CA ILE A 19 -9.25 -12.51 -4.51
C ILE A 19 -8.23 -13.59 -4.19
N ARG A 20 -7.40 -13.36 -3.18
CA ARG A 20 -6.49 -14.35 -2.59
C ARG A 20 -6.71 -14.40 -1.09
N HIS A 21 -6.58 -15.60 -0.52
CA HIS A 21 -6.50 -15.80 0.92
C HIS A 21 -5.06 -16.16 1.27
N GLU A 22 -4.45 -15.34 2.10
CA GLU A 22 -3.03 -15.36 2.38
C GLU A 22 -2.78 -15.13 3.88
N LYS A 23 -1.51 -14.93 4.26
CA LYS A 23 -1.14 -14.55 5.62
C LYS A 23 -0.33 -13.26 5.63
N GLN A 24 -0.46 -12.47 6.69
CA GLN A 24 0.41 -11.37 7.01
C GLN A 24 0.85 -11.50 8.47
N SER A 25 2.16 -11.69 8.70
CA SER A 25 2.71 -11.93 10.04
C SER A 25 1.99 -13.07 10.79
N GLY A 26 1.65 -14.14 10.06
CA GLY A 26 0.93 -15.31 10.59
C GLY A 26 -0.59 -15.17 10.68
N LEU A 27 -1.13 -13.95 10.57
CA LEU A 27 -2.57 -13.69 10.61
C LEU A 27 -3.21 -13.93 9.23
N PRO A 28 -4.38 -14.60 9.15
CA PRO A 28 -5.12 -14.72 7.90
C PRO A 28 -5.53 -13.35 7.34
N VAL A 29 -5.31 -13.16 6.05
CA VAL A 29 -5.74 -11.96 5.32
C VAL A 29 -6.40 -12.31 4.00
N THR A 30 -7.37 -11.50 3.60
CA THR A 30 -7.95 -11.50 2.26
C THR A 30 -7.35 -10.35 1.45
N VAL A 31 -6.66 -10.68 0.37
CA VAL A 31 -6.11 -9.72 -0.61
C VAL A 31 -7.08 -9.60 -1.77
N THR A 32 -7.73 -8.45 -1.90
CA THR A 32 -8.66 -8.15 -2.99
C THR A 32 -8.02 -7.16 -3.94
N ARG A 33 -7.85 -7.54 -5.20
CA ARG A 33 -7.31 -6.70 -6.26
C ARG A 33 -8.40 -6.33 -7.26
N HIS A 34 -8.66 -5.05 -7.43
CA HIS A 34 -9.51 -4.49 -8.47
C HIS A 34 -8.65 -3.96 -9.61
N HIS A 35 -9.08 -4.21 -10.84
CA HIS A 35 -8.32 -3.86 -12.04
C HIS A 35 -9.26 -3.57 -13.21
N PRO A 36 -8.78 -2.89 -14.27
CA PRO A 36 -9.53 -2.75 -15.52
C PRO A 36 -9.97 -4.12 -16.09
N ALA A 37 -11.05 -4.12 -16.87
CA ALA A 37 -11.50 -5.34 -17.56
C ALA A 37 -10.40 -5.92 -18.46
N GLY A 38 -10.17 -7.23 -18.37
CA GLY A 38 -9.18 -7.95 -19.18
C GLY A 38 -7.73 -7.84 -18.68
N ASP A 39 -7.44 -7.01 -17.67
CA ASP A 39 -6.10 -6.87 -17.09
C ASP A 39 -5.98 -7.63 -15.77
N VAL A 40 -5.68 -8.92 -15.81
CA VAL A 40 -5.50 -9.77 -14.62
C VAL A 40 -4.05 -9.79 -14.11
N GLY A 41 -3.17 -8.96 -14.67
CA GLY A 41 -1.73 -9.04 -14.45
C GLY A 41 -1.17 -8.19 -13.30
N TYR A 42 0.10 -8.43 -13.02
CA TYR A 42 0.94 -7.61 -12.15
C TYR A 42 1.73 -6.57 -12.97
N GLY A 43 1.98 -5.40 -12.39
CA GLY A 43 2.67 -4.27 -13.00
C GLY A 43 1.74 -3.24 -13.67
N GLY A 44 0.45 -3.55 -13.81
CA GLY A 44 -0.56 -2.68 -14.41
C GLY A 44 -1.30 -1.80 -13.41
N ALA A 45 -2.30 -1.05 -13.91
CA ALA A 45 -3.15 -0.20 -13.09
C ALA A 45 -4.09 -1.06 -12.21
N HIS A 46 -4.11 -0.80 -10.91
CA HIS A 46 -4.88 -1.60 -9.96
C HIS A 46 -5.20 -0.87 -8.65
N VAL A 47 -6.18 -1.39 -7.93
CA VAL A 47 -6.39 -1.11 -6.51
C VAL A 47 -6.28 -2.42 -5.76
N THR A 48 -5.34 -2.54 -4.83
CA THR A 48 -5.23 -3.73 -3.98
C THR A 48 -5.57 -3.35 -2.54
N VAL A 49 -6.39 -4.17 -1.89
CA VAL A 49 -6.81 -4.01 -0.50
C VAL A 49 -6.50 -5.30 0.26
N VAL A 50 -5.90 -5.17 1.44
CA VAL A 50 -5.57 -6.28 2.34
C VAL A 50 -6.37 -6.09 3.61
N HIS A 51 -7.33 -6.97 3.85
CA HIS A 51 -8.11 -7.00 5.09
C HIS A 51 -7.79 -8.27 5.87
N GLY A 52 -7.66 -8.15 7.18
CA GLY A 52 -7.66 -9.33 8.05
C GLY A 52 -9.05 -9.85 8.29
N ASP A 53 -9.12 -11.10 8.77
CA ASP A 53 -10.37 -11.69 9.27
C ASP A 53 -10.85 -11.02 10.58
N ASP A 54 -10.00 -10.19 11.18
CA ASP A 54 -10.27 -9.32 12.33
C ASP A 54 -10.90 -7.96 11.93
N ASP A 55 -11.32 -7.81 10.67
CA ASP A 55 -11.81 -6.57 10.05
C ASP A 55 -10.77 -5.42 9.99
N THR A 56 -9.50 -5.69 10.34
CA THR A 56 -8.42 -4.70 10.23
C THR A 56 -8.07 -4.47 8.76
N LEU A 57 -8.07 -3.21 8.32
CA LEU A 57 -7.45 -2.82 7.05
C LEU A 57 -5.92 -2.80 7.24
N TYR A 58 -5.22 -3.82 6.74
CA TYR A 58 -3.77 -3.91 6.80
C TYR A 58 -3.07 -3.11 5.70
N GLY A 59 -3.73 -2.97 4.55
CA GLY A 59 -3.13 -2.31 3.41
C GLY A 59 -4.12 -1.88 2.33
N TYR A 60 -3.81 -0.78 1.68
CA TYR A 60 -4.49 -0.28 0.50
C TYR A 60 -3.46 0.34 -0.44
N THR A 61 -3.55 0.08 -1.74
CA THR A 61 -2.78 0.81 -2.75
C THR A 61 -3.65 1.07 -3.96
N ARG A 62 -3.54 2.27 -4.54
CA ARG A 62 -4.21 2.67 -5.79
C ARG A 62 -3.15 3.10 -6.79
N GLN A 63 -2.73 2.16 -7.60
CA GLN A 63 -1.73 2.33 -8.64
C GLN A 63 -2.46 2.65 -9.96
N THR A 64 -2.63 3.92 -10.28
CA THR A 64 -3.31 4.36 -11.51
C THR A 64 -2.83 5.75 -11.93
N VAL A 65 -3.09 6.10 -13.19
CA VAL A 65 -2.71 7.40 -13.75
C VAL A 65 -3.42 8.57 -13.03
N GLY A 66 -2.81 9.75 -13.08
CA GLY A 66 -3.36 10.98 -12.51
C GLY A 66 -2.86 11.32 -11.09
N PHE A 67 -1.81 10.66 -10.63
CA PHE A 67 -1.02 11.04 -9.45
C PHE A 67 0.37 11.47 -9.91
N THR A 68 0.55 12.78 -10.13
CA THR A 68 1.74 13.33 -10.79
C THR A 68 2.59 14.12 -9.82
N ALA A 69 3.91 14.14 -10.06
CA ALA A 69 4.88 14.84 -9.22
C ALA A 69 4.59 16.34 -9.06
N ASP A 70 4.18 17.00 -10.15
CA ASP A 70 3.93 18.45 -10.19
C ASP A 70 2.70 18.88 -9.38
N ALA A 71 1.81 17.95 -9.05
CA ALA A 71 0.57 18.21 -8.34
C ALA A 71 0.50 17.48 -6.98
N MET A 72 1.65 17.07 -6.43
CA MET A 72 1.72 16.46 -5.11
C MET A 72 1.46 17.48 -3.99
N PRO A 73 0.89 17.06 -2.85
CA PRO A 73 0.80 17.90 -1.67
C PRO A 73 2.20 18.26 -1.14
N THR A 74 2.28 19.37 -0.40
CA THR A 74 3.49 19.67 0.38
C THR A 74 3.68 18.64 1.49
N PRO A 75 4.90 18.47 2.04
CA PRO A 75 5.11 17.58 3.19
C PRO A 75 4.17 17.87 4.37
N ARG A 76 3.89 19.16 4.63
CA ARG A 76 2.97 19.59 5.69
C ARG A 76 1.53 19.16 5.42
N ASP A 77 1.03 19.38 4.20
CA ASP A 77 -0.33 19.02 3.83
C ASP A 77 -0.50 17.50 3.83
N ALA A 78 0.49 16.76 3.33
CA ALA A 78 0.52 15.31 3.36
C ALA A 78 0.48 14.77 4.80
N GLU A 79 1.26 15.36 5.72
CA GLU A 79 1.23 14.99 7.13
C GLU A 79 -0.15 15.21 7.74
N GLN A 80 -0.76 16.37 7.47
CA GLN A 80 -2.10 16.68 7.98
C GLN A 80 -3.14 15.66 7.48
N VAL A 81 -3.17 15.41 6.17
CA VAL A 81 -4.09 14.45 5.54
C VAL A 81 -3.86 13.04 6.09
N ALA A 82 -2.61 12.60 6.21
CA ALA A 82 -2.28 11.29 6.76
C ALA A 82 -2.75 11.16 8.21
N ARG A 83 -2.53 12.18 9.05
CA ARG A 83 -2.96 12.16 10.46
C ARG A 83 -4.48 12.17 10.61
N GLU A 84 -5.19 12.92 9.77
CA GLU A 84 -6.66 12.92 9.74
C GLU A 84 -7.19 11.54 9.34
N PHE A 85 -6.69 10.99 8.24
CA PHE A 85 -7.06 9.65 7.77
C PHE A 85 -6.80 8.57 8.83
N LEU A 86 -5.61 8.57 9.46
CA LEU A 86 -5.26 7.57 10.47
C LEU A 86 -6.15 7.66 11.72
N ARG A 87 -6.48 8.87 12.18
CA ARG A 87 -7.38 9.05 13.34
C ARG A 87 -8.81 8.62 13.06
N ASP A 88 -9.29 8.83 11.84
CA ASP A 88 -10.64 8.42 11.41
C ASP A 88 -10.71 6.90 11.23
N LEU A 89 -9.66 6.30 10.66
CA LEU A 89 -9.57 4.86 10.41
C LEU A 89 -9.42 4.04 11.70
N ASP A 90 -8.46 4.41 12.55
CA ASP A 90 -8.12 3.67 13.78
C ASP A 90 -7.49 4.65 14.80
N PRO A 91 -8.29 5.24 15.70
CA PRO A 91 -7.79 6.23 16.66
C PRO A 91 -6.79 5.64 17.67
N ASP A 92 -6.91 4.35 18.00
CA ASP A 92 -6.03 3.67 18.94
C ASP A 92 -4.64 3.45 18.31
N LEU A 93 -4.58 2.99 17.06
CA LEU A 93 -3.34 2.98 16.29
C LEU A 93 -2.75 4.39 16.21
N ALA A 94 -3.56 5.37 15.80
CA ALA A 94 -3.10 6.74 15.55
C ALA A 94 -2.47 7.39 16.80
N ALA A 95 -2.97 7.07 18.00
CA ALA A 95 -2.46 7.58 19.26
C ALA A 95 -1.00 7.18 19.54
N GLY A 96 -0.54 6.03 19.02
CA GLY A 96 0.83 5.56 19.22
C GLY A 96 1.80 5.92 18.10
N LEU A 97 1.38 6.61 17.04
CA LEU A 97 2.21 6.91 15.87
C LEU A 97 3.02 8.20 16.00
N ALA A 98 4.34 8.09 15.77
CA ALA A 98 5.24 9.21 15.59
C ALA A 98 5.81 9.27 14.16
N VAL A 99 5.73 10.44 13.53
CA VAL A 99 6.33 10.67 12.20
C VAL A 99 7.85 10.48 12.28
N GLN A 100 8.39 9.69 11.36
CA GLN A 100 9.82 9.43 11.22
C GLN A 100 10.42 10.33 10.15
N TRP A 101 9.78 10.39 8.99
CA TRP A 101 10.14 11.26 7.87
C TRP A 101 8.98 11.39 6.90
N ILE A 102 9.07 12.43 6.06
CA ILE A 102 8.12 12.71 4.99
C ILE A 102 8.93 13.02 3.74
N ASP A 103 8.72 12.25 2.67
CA ASP A 103 9.49 12.40 1.42
C ASP A 103 8.69 11.93 0.21
N ARG A 104 9.10 12.33 -1.00
CA ARG A 104 8.52 11.87 -2.26
C ARG A 104 8.69 10.35 -2.39
N HIS A 105 7.64 9.71 -2.88
CA HIS A 105 7.62 8.29 -3.24
C HIS A 105 7.02 8.15 -4.64
N ASP A 106 7.72 7.39 -5.49
CA ASP A 106 7.32 7.09 -6.84
C ASP A 106 7.18 5.58 -7.04
N GLU A 107 6.13 5.18 -7.74
CA GLU A 107 5.95 3.83 -8.28
C GLU A 107 5.82 3.91 -9.81
N THR A 108 6.03 2.79 -10.50
CA THR A 108 5.81 2.71 -11.96
C THR A 108 4.74 1.68 -12.28
N ILE A 109 3.80 2.05 -13.15
CA ILE A 109 2.83 1.14 -13.76
C ILE A 109 3.01 1.07 -15.27
N THR A 110 2.60 -0.03 -15.86
CA THR A 110 2.41 -0.18 -17.30
C THR A 110 0.93 0.03 -17.62
N THR A 111 0.62 0.94 -18.53
CA THR A 111 -0.76 1.22 -18.97
C THR A 111 -1.26 0.14 -19.93
N ALA A 112 -2.56 0.17 -20.24
CA ALA A 112 -3.15 -0.71 -21.26
C ALA A 112 -2.55 -0.50 -22.67
N THR A 113 -1.94 0.66 -22.94
CA THR A 113 -1.22 0.94 -24.20
C THR A 113 0.22 0.41 -24.20
N GLY A 114 0.69 -0.15 -23.07
CA GLY A 114 2.07 -0.63 -22.89
C GLY A 114 3.06 0.46 -22.48
N GLU A 115 2.59 1.69 -22.24
CA GLU A 115 3.43 2.81 -21.81
C GLU A 115 3.72 2.73 -20.32
N ARG A 116 4.90 3.20 -19.89
CA ARG A 116 5.23 3.29 -18.47
C ARG A 116 4.82 4.65 -17.93
N GLU A 117 4.07 4.65 -16.84
CA GLU A 117 3.63 5.84 -16.14
C GLU A 117 4.12 5.83 -14.71
N THR A 118 4.49 7.01 -14.21
CA THR A 118 4.91 7.19 -12.82
C THR A 118 3.73 7.63 -11.96
N VAL A 119 3.54 6.93 -10.84
CA VAL A 119 2.57 7.25 -9.79
C VAL A 119 3.34 7.90 -8.65
N SER A 120 3.16 9.21 -8.47
CA SER A 120 3.90 9.99 -7.46
C SER A 120 3.01 10.40 -6.29
N GLY A 121 3.58 10.37 -5.08
CA GLY A 121 2.96 10.92 -3.88
C GLY A 121 3.96 11.28 -2.79
N MET A 122 3.47 11.92 -1.74
CA MET A 122 4.23 12.26 -0.55
C MET A 122 4.01 11.18 0.52
N LYS A 123 5.07 10.46 0.87
CA LYS A 123 5.03 9.38 1.86
C LYS A 123 5.29 9.92 3.25
N VAL A 124 4.31 9.79 4.13
CA VAL A 124 4.40 10.05 5.56
C VAL A 124 4.69 8.73 6.24
N LYS A 125 5.96 8.49 6.58
CA LYS A 125 6.36 7.28 7.31
C LYS A 125 6.29 7.54 8.81
N THR A 126 5.58 6.69 9.51
CA THR A 126 5.39 6.75 10.96
C THR A 126 5.86 5.46 11.62
N ARG A 127 6.13 5.54 12.91
CA ARG A 127 6.47 4.39 13.74
C ARG A 127 5.58 4.40 14.98
N HIS A 128 4.97 3.26 15.25
CA HIS A 128 4.17 3.04 16.44
C HIS A 128 5.07 2.80 17.66
N SER A 129 4.57 3.05 18.86
CA SER A 129 5.26 2.77 20.12
C SER A 129 5.60 1.28 20.32
N SER A 130 4.86 0.37 19.66
CA SER A 130 5.18 -1.07 19.57
C SER A 130 6.41 -1.38 18.71
N GLY A 131 6.93 -0.40 17.97
CA GLY A 131 8.08 -0.55 17.09
C GLY A 131 7.73 -0.83 15.63
N LEU A 132 6.48 -1.19 15.33
CA LEU A 132 5.97 -1.43 13.98
C LEU A 132 5.83 -0.13 13.18
N TYR A 133 6.00 -0.22 11.86
CA TYR A 133 5.83 0.92 10.97
C TYR A 133 4.42 0.99 10.42
N THR A 134 3.98 2.22 10.15
CA THR A 134 2.77 2.54 9.39
C THR A 134 3.13 3.67 8.44
N TRP A 135 2.66 3.64 7.21
CA TRP A 135 2.82 4.77 6.31
C TRP A 135 1.58 5.05 5.48
N VAL A 136 1.46 6.31 5.10
CA VAL A 136 0.45 6.81 4.19
C VAL A 136 1.16 7.55 3.06
N ILE A 137 0.77 7.31 1.83
CA ILE A 137 1.23 8.06 0.66
C ILE A 137 0.07 8.90 0.16
N VAL A 138 0.25 10.22 0.14
CA VAL A 138 -0.77 11.19 -0.27
C VAL A 138 -0.41 11.76 -1.64
N GLY A 139 -1.33 11.61 -2.58
CA GLY A 139 -1.17 12.04 -3.97
C GLY A 139 -1.91 13.32 -4.32
N THR A 140 -1.93 13.61 -5.62
CA THR A 140 -2.67 14.72 -6.22
C THR A 140 -4.11 14.81 -5.71
N GLY A 141 -4.49 16.02 -5.28
CA GLY A 141 -5.80 16.31 -4.72
C GLY A 141 -6.01 15.79 -3.31
N ASN A 142 -4.94 15.62 -2.52
CA ASN A 142 -4.95 15.10 -1.15
C ASN A 142 -5.58 13.69 -1.02
N ARG A 143 -5.49 12.90 -2.09
CA ARG A 143 -6.05 11.55 -2.14
C ARG A 143 -5.04 10.55 -1.58
N ILE A 144 -5.51 9.60 -0.78
CA ILE A 144 -4.67 8.49 -0.31
C ILE A 144 -4.36 7.57 -1.51
N ILE A 145 -3.07 7.42 -1.82
CA ILE A 145 -2.57 6.47 -2.82
C ILE A 145 -2.30 5.14 -2.14
N THR A 146 -1.56 5.15 -1.04
CA THR A 146 -1.15 3.93 -0.34
C THR A 146 -1.31 4.11 1.16
N TYR A 147 -1.77 3.06 1.84
CA TYR A 147 -1.75 2.91 3.28
C TYR A 147 -1.24 1.52 3.61
N GLU A 148 -0.33 1.41 4.57
CA GLU A 148 0.11 0.13 5.13
C GLU A 148 0.35 0.30 6.63
N ARG A 149 -0.08 -0.69 7.44
CA ARG A 149 0.15 -0.75 8.89
C ARG A 149 0.83 -2.05 9.32
N ASP A 150 1.23 -2.09 10.59
CA ASP A 150 1.80 -3.27 11.24
C ASP A 150 2.98 -3.89 10.49
N ILE A 151 3.80 -3.02 9.89
CA ILE A 151 4.98 -3.43 9.15
C ILE A 151 6.14 -3.65 10.12
N GLU A 152 6.52 -4.89 10.26
CA GLU A 152 7.72 -5.31 10.94
C GLU A 152 8.95 -5.11 10.04
N TRP A 153 10.01 -4.55 10.62
CA TRP A 153 11.29 -4.36 9.95
C TRP A 153 12.36 -5.19 10.64
N ASN A 154 13.01 -6.06 9.88
CA ASN A 154 14.20 -6.78 10.28
C ASN A 154 15.43 -5.86 10.11
N SER A 155 15.76 -5.09 11.16
CA SER A 155 16.93 -4.19 11.19
C SER A 155 18.24 -4.96 11.01
N SER A 156 18.33 -6.13 11.65
CA SER A 156 19.16 -7.28 11.29
C SER A 156 19.76 -7.32 9.90
N HIS A 157 18.83 -7.45 8.96
CA HIS A 157 19.07 -7.71 7.56
C HIS A 157 18.66 -6.51 6.69
N SER A 158 18.44 -5.36 7.33
CA SER A 158 17.98 -4.12 6.70
C SER A 158 16.80 -4.32 5.75
N ARG A 159 15.77 -5.06 6.17
CA ARG A 159 14.62 -5.33 5.30
C ARG A 159 13.30 -5.53 6.00
N ARG A 160 12.22 -5.46 5.24
CA ARG A 160 10.87 -5.74 5.71
C ARG A 160 10.73 -7.22 6.08
N ASN A 161 10.00 -7.52 7.16
CA ASN A 161 9.62 -8.88 7.54
C ASN A 161 8.16 -9.19 7.20
N THR A 162 7.31 -8.17 7.14
CA THR A 162 5.89 -8.31 6.78
C THR A 162 5.69 -8.56 5.28
N ALA A 163 4.80 -9.48 4.89
CA ALA A 163 4.40 -9.71 3.50
C ALA A 163 4.08 -8.41 2.73
N MET A 164 4.39 -8.38 1.42
CA MET A 164 4.23 -7.21 0.55
C MET A 164 3.10 -7.40 -0.47
N TRP A 165 1.89 -7.74 -0.03
CA TRP A 165 0.75 -8.00 -0.92
C TRP A 165 0.35 -6.85 -1.85
N LEU A 166 0.75 -5.62 -1.52
CA LEU A 166 0.53 -4.44 -2.34
C LEU A 166 1.61 -4.22 -3.43
N HIS A 167 2.64 -5.07 -3.47
CA HIS A 167 3.84 -4.87 -4.30
C HIS A 167 3.95 -5.99 -5.32
N ASP A 168 3.47 -5.71 -6.53
CA ASP A 168 3.35 -6.63 -7.66
C ASP A 168 4.65 -7.41 -7.98
N ALA A 169 5.81 -6.75 -7.87
CA ALA A 169 7.10 -7.39 -8.11
C ALA A 169 7.44 -8.45 -7.05
N TRP A 170 7.11 -8.20 -5.77
CA TRP A 170 7.29 -9.18 -4.70
C TRP A 170 6.33 -10.36 -4.87
N VAL A 171 5.05 -10.08 -5.17
CA VAL A 171 4.05 -11.13 -5.40
C VAL A 171 4.46 -12.03 -6.57
N THR A 172 4.94 -11.44 -7.67
CA THR A 172 5.44 -12.19 -8.83
C THR A 172 6.62 -13.08 -8.47
N ALA A 173 7.60 -12.57 -7.72
CA ALA A 173 8.78 -13.34 -7.32
C ALA A 173 8.39 -14.52 -6.41
N ARG A 174 7.52 -14.27 -5.43
CA ARG A 174 6.98 -15.30 -4.53
C ARG A 174 6.23 -16.39 -5.30
N ASP A 175 5.29 -16.02 -6.16
CA ASP A 175 4.44 -16.96 -6.89
C ASP A 175 5.25 -17.81 -7.89
N ALA A 176 6.36 -17.29 -8.42
CA ALA A 176 7.28 -18.03 -9.28
C ALA A 176 8.19 -19.02 -8.54
N GLY A 177 8.11 -19.10 -7.20
CA GLY A 177 9.01 -19.92 -6.38
C GLY A 177 10.47 -19.45 -6.42
N GLY A 178 10.71 -18.21 -6.88
CA GLY A 178 12.03 -17.58 -6.79
C GLY A 178 12.34 -17.17 -5.35
N PRO A 179 13.61 -16.85 -5.01
CA PRO A 179 13.85 -16.12 -3.78
C PRO A 179 12.99 -14.86 -3.81
N GLU A 180 12.24 -14.59 -2.74
CA GLU A 180 11.54 -13.31 -2.62
C GLU A 180 12.56 -12.20 -2.93
N LEU A 181 12.20 -11.22 -3.78
CA LEU A 181 13.11 -10.26 -4.41
C LEU A 181 14.32 -9.97 -3.51
N GLY A 182 15.47 -10.56 -3.86
CA GLY A 182 16.69 -10.44 -3.05
C GLY A 182 17.07 -8.97 -2.94
N GLY A 183 16.70 -8.34 -1.82
CA GLY A 183 16.81 -6.90 -1.64
C GLY A 183 16.17 -6.43 -0.33
N LEU A 184 16.42 -5.16 0.01
CA LEU A 184 16.01 -4.44 1.25
C LEU A 184 14.49 -4.49 1.58
N HIS A 185 13.66 -5.13 0.78
CA HIS A 185 12.22 -4.97 0.84
C HIS A 185 11.44 -6.28 0.98
N ALA A 186 12.04 -7.45 0.74
CA ALA A 186 11.35 -8.73 0.83
C ALA A 186 11.50 -9.43 2.21
N PRO A 187 10.40 -9.96 2.80
CA PRO A 187 10.41 -10.89 3.93
C PRO A 187 11.38 -12.07 3.81
N LEU A 188 11.68 -12.69 4.95
CA LEU A 188 12.48 -13.92 5.00
C LEU A 188 11.64 -15.18 4.84
N ASP A 189 10.49 -15.17 5.50
CA ASP A 189 9.70 -16.34 5.77
C ASP A 189 8.23 -15.94 5.72
N ALA A 190 7.47 -16.52 4.78
CA ALA A 190 6.01 -16.53 4.80
C ALA A 190 5.51 -17.97 4.86
#